data_AF-A0A0V7ZEK0-F1
#
_entry.id   AF-A0A0V7ZEK0-F1
#
_cell.length_a   1.000
_cell.length_b   1.000
_cell.length_c   1.000
_cell.angle_alpha   90.00
_cell.angle_beta   90.00
_cell.angle_gamma   90.00
#
_symmetry.space_group_name_H-M   'P 1'
#
loop_
_entity.id
_entity.type
_entity.pdbx_description
1 polymer ?
#
loop_
_entity_poly.entity_id
_entity_poly.type
_entity_poly.pdbx_seq_one_letter_code
_entity_poly.pdbx_strand_id
1 'polypeptide(L)'
;MGGRSAGETGTVYYNDGDTKSAGIADYALITDFESNGNDTIQLFGSSSDYSLGVAPGELPFGTGIFFNDGATPELIGLITDISPDTLNLDDSSQFIFV
;
A
#
# COMPACT_ATOMS: atom_id res chain seq x y z
N MET A 1 -11.31 -29.79 12.93
CA MET A 1 -10.45 -29.34 11.82
C MET A 1 -11.14 -28.13 11.20
N GLY A 2 -10.76 -26.92 11.61
CA GLY A 2 -11.36 -25.69 11.12
C GLY A 2 -10.54 -25.19 9.93
N GLY A 3 -11.17 -25.14 8.76
CA GLY A 3 -10.58 -24.53 7.57
C GLY A 3 -10.24 -23.07 7.86
N ARG A 4 -9.02 -22.66 7.52
CA ARG A 4 -8.64 -21.25 7.52
C ARG A 4 -9.39 -20.62 6.34
N SER A 5 -10.41 -19.82 6.64
CA SER A 5 -11.02 -18.93 5.65
C SER A 5 -9.96 -17.90 5.27
N ALA A 6 -9.39 -18.04 4.08
CA ALA A 6 -8.53 -17.02 3.50
C ALA A 6 -9.44 -15.87 3.04
N GLY A 7 -9.64 -14.87 3.91
CA GLY A 7 -10.44 -13.70 3.57
C GLY A 7 -11.02 -12.90 4.74
N GLU A 8 -10.92 -13.35 5.99
CA GLU A 8 -11.48 -12.66 7.17
C GLU A 8 -10.41 -12.34 8.22
N THR A 9 -9.37 -11.62 7.86
CA THR A 9 -8.47 -11.05 8.88
C THR A 9 -8.25 -9.59 8.54
N GLY A 10 -8.79 -8.69 9.38
CA GLY A 10 -8.48 -7.26 9.36
C GLY A 10 -7.01 -7.03 9.64
N THR A 11 -6.19 -7.26 8.62
CA THR A 11 -4.74 -7.21 8.66
C THR A 11 -4.26 -6.45 7.45
N VAL A 12 -3.16 -5.74 7.61
CA VAL A 12 -2.45 -5.11 6.50
C VAL A 12 -1.62 -6.20 5.81
N TYR A 13 -1.88 -6.43 4.52
CA TYR A 13 -1.10 -7.36 3.71
C TYR A 13 0.26 -6.75 3.38
N TYR A 14 1.27 -7.61 3.16
CA TYR A 14 2.67 -7.22 2.92
C TYR A 14 3.36 -6.50 4.09
N ASN A 15 2.72 -6.44 5.26
CA ASN A 15 3.39 -6.05 6.50
C ASN A 15 3.85 -7.31 7.25
N ASP A 16 5.15 -7.45 7.49
CA ASP A 16 5.75 -8.55 8.26
C ASP A 16 5.86 -8.26 9.77
N GLY A 17 5.58 -7.02 10.18
CA GLY A 17 5.63 -6.53 11.56
C GLY A 17 7.02 -6.07 12.03
N ASP A 18 8.05 -6.11 11.17
CA ASP A 18 9.37 -5.56 11.51
C ASP A 18 9.41 -4.04 11.31
N THR A 19 9.00 -3.31 12.34
CA THR A 19 9.01 -1.82 12.42
C THR A 19 10.37 -1.12 12.21
N LYS A 20 11.45 -1.88 11.96
CA LYS A 20 12.80 -1.36 11.66
C LYS A 20 13.20 -1.57 10.19
N SER A 21 12.46 -2.42 9.48
CA SER A 21 12.55 -2.66 8.05
C SER A 21 11.77 -1.59 7.29
N ALA A 22 11.98 -1.50 5.98
CA ALA A 22 11.25 -0.59 5.09
C ALA A 22 10.45 -1.35 4.01
N GLY A 23 10.36 -2.69 4.08
CA GLY A 23 9.55 -3.51 3.17
C GLY A 23 10.00 -3.59 1.71
N ILE A 24 11.22 -3.14 1.38
CA ILE A 24 11.67 -3.11 -0.02
C ILE A 24 11.88 -4.49 -0.65
N ALA A 25 11.81 -5.57 0.12
CA ALA A 25 11.99 -6.94 -0.35
C ALA A 25 10.66 -7.65 -0.68
N ASP A 26 9.52 -7.16 -0.17
CA ASP A 26 8.23 -7.83 -0.21
C ASP A 26 7.07 -6.84 -0.17
N TYR A 27 6.69 -6.36 -1.35
CA TYR A 27 5.58 -5.43 -1.54
C TYR A 27 4.73 -5.86 -2.74
N ALA A 28 3.49 -5.36 -2.83
CA ALA A 28 2.68 -5.53 -4.02
C ALA A 28 3.19 -4.64 -5.17
N LEU A 29 3.59 -5.22 -6.31
CA LEU A 29 3.85 -4.44 -7.52
C LEU A 29 2.56 -4.26 -8.31
N ILE A 30 2.07 -3.03 -8.39
CA ILE A 30 0.81 -2.66 -9.05
C ILE A 30 1.16 -1.95 -10.36
N THR A 31 0.80 -2.58 -11.47
CA THR A 31 1.05 -2.06 -12.82
C THR A 31 -0.28 -1.66 -13.47
N ASP A 32 -0.24 -0.60 -14.30
CA ASP A 32 -1.40 -0.13 -15.09
C ASP A 32 -2.59 0.36 -14.26
N PHE A 33 -2.32 0.95 -13.08
CA PHE A 33 -3.38 1.51 -12.22
C PHE A 33 -4.04 2.74 -12.86
N GLU A 34 -5.35 2.69 -13.06
CA GLU A 34 -6.12 3.80 -13.61
C GLU A 34 -6.70 4.70 -12.50
N SER A 35 -5.94 5.73 -12.09
CA SER A 35 -6.28 6.64 -10.99
C SER A 35 -7.45 7.59 -11.23
N ASN A 36 -8.11 7.49 -12.39
CA ASN A 36 -9.26 8.30 -12.80
C ASN A 36 -10.62 7.69 -12.39
N GLY A 37 -10.60 6.65 -11.55
CA GLY A 37 -11.78 6.00 -10.96
C GLY A 37 -12.19 4.69 -11.63
N ASN A 38 -11.39 4.13 -12.54
CA ASN A 38 -11.59 2.78 -13.08
C ASN A 38 -11.06 1.72 -12.12
N ASP A 39 -9.91 1.98 -11.50
CA ASP A 39 -9.30 1.11 -10.51
C ASP A 39 -9.35 1.72 -9.11
N THR A 40 -9.44 0.87 -8.10
CA THR A 40 -9.42 1.27 -6.70
C THR A 40 -8.59 0.29 -5.88
N ILE A 41 -7.71 0.82 -5.02
CA ILE A 41 -6.93 0.04 -4.09
C ILE A 41 -7.67 -0.01 -2.74
N GLN A 42 -7.90 -1.21 -2.23
CA GLN A 42 -8.48 -1.40 -0.90
C GLN A 42 -7.39 -1.66 0.13
N LEU A 43 -7.36 -0.85 1.20
CA LEU A 43 -6.46 -0.98 2.35
C LEU A 43 -7.27 -1.27 3.63
N PHE A 44 -6.61 -1.73 4.68
CA PHE A 44 -7.26 -2.02 5.98
C PHE A 44 -7.09 -0.84 6.94
N GLY A 45 -8.13 -0.47 7.71
CA GLY A 45 -8.03 0.62 8.68
C GLY A 45 -8.46 1.98 8.12
N SER A 46 -7.57 2.96 8.08
CA SER A 46 -7.90 4.35 7.70
C SER A 46 -6.79 5.04 6.92
N SER A 47 -7.10 6.12 6.20
CA SER A 47 -6.10 6.88 5.42
C SER A 47 -4.94 7.39 6.27
N SER A 48 -5.17 7.73 7.55
CA SER A 48 -4.12 8.18 8.47
C SER A 48 -3.08 7.12 8.84
N ASP A 49 -3.39 5.84 8.62
CA ASP A 49 -2.46 4.75 8.87
C ASP A 49 -1.43 4.60 7.76
N TYR A 50 -1.56 5.35 6.66
CA TYR A 50 -0.75 5.22 5.46
C TYR A 50 -0.09 6.53 5.05
N SER A 51 0.96 6.41 4.24
CA SER A 51 1.57 7.53 3.53
C SER A 51 1.91 7.15 2.10
N LEU A 52 1.87 8.14 1.20
CA LEU A 52 2.31 8.00 -0.18
C LEU A 52 3.65 8.71 -0.35
N GLY A 53 4.55 8.09 -1.11
CA GLY A 53 5.87 8.66 -1.38
C GLY A 53 6.48 8.12 -2.66
N VAL A 54 7.60 8.70 -3.07
CA VAL A 54 8.36 8.16 -4.21
C VAL A 54 8.91 6.78 -3.85
N ALA A 55 8.88 5.84 -4.81
CA ALA A 55 9.49 4.53 -4.66
C ALA A 55 10.96 4.63 -4.16
N PRO A 56 11.34 3.91 -3.09
CA PRO A 56 12.68 4.04 -2.51
C PRO A 56 13.75 3.30 -3.34
N GLY A 57 14.98 3.82 -3.33
CA GLY A 57 16.16 3.13 -3.84
C GLY A 57 16.12 2.84 -5.35
N GLU A 58 16.51 1.61 -5.72
CA GLU A 58 16.60 1.13 -7.11
C GLU A 58 15.29 0.45 -7.58
N LEU A 59 14.18 0.67 -6.88
CA LEU A 59 12.88 0.16 -7.30
C LEU A 59 12.39 0.89 -8.57
N PRO A 60 11.45 0.29 -9.33
CA PRO A 60 10.82 0.96 -10.46
C PRO A 60 10.26 2.33 -10.07
N PHE A 61 10.29 3.27 -11.01
CA PHE A 61 9.67 4.57 -10.81
C PHE A 61 8.18 4.41 -10.52
N GLY A 62 7.69 5.15 -9.52
CA GLY A 62 6.29 5.08 -9.11
C GLY A 62 6.05 5.62 -7.71
N THR A 63 4.84 5.35 -7.22
CA THR A 63 4.38 5.72 -5.89
C THR A 63 4.40 4.53 -4.96
N GLY A 64 5.19 4.62 -3.89
CA GLY A 64 5.11 3.71 -2.76
C GLY A 64 3.91 4.01 -1.88
N ILE A 65 3.23 2.96 -1.44
CA ILE A 65 2.21 2.96 -0.40
C ILE A 65 2.88 2.40 0.86
N PHE A 66 2.98 3.22 1.90
CA PHE A 66 3.64 2.87 3.14
C PHE A 66 2.65 2.76 4.28
N PHE A 67 2.78 1.74 5.13
CA PHE A 67 2.04 1.58 6.37
C PHE A 67 2.84 2.16 7.55
N ASN A 68 2.21 3.04 8.34
CA ASN A 68 2.86 3.82 9.39
C ASN A 68 2.77 3.11 10.76
N ASP A 69 3.35 1.92 10.90
CA ASP A 69 3.26 1.11 12.13
C ASP A 69 4.43 1.26 13.11
N GLY A 70 5.43 2.07 12.75
CA GLY A 70 6.66 2.16 13.52
C GLY A 70 7.51 3.38 13.20
N ALA A 71 8.79 3.27 13.55
CA ALA A 71 9.77 4.32 13.31
C ALA A 71 10.15 4.43 11.82
N THR A 72 10.11 3.30 11.10
CA THR A 72 10.28 3.22 9.66
C THR A 72 8.96 2.76 9.06
N PRO A 73 8.29 3.58 8.23
CA PRO A 73 7.10 3.13 7.50
C PRO A 73 7.43 1.98 6.55
N GLU A 74 6.57 0.97 6.55
CA GLU A 74 6.74 -0.27 5.79
C GLU A 74 6.16 -0.14 4.37
N LEU A 75 6.94 -0.41 3.33
CA LEU A 75 6.45 -0.41 1.95
C LEU A 75 5.58 -1.65 1.70
N ILE A 76 4.26 -1.45 1.57
CA ILE A 76 3.31 -2.56 1.33
C ILE A 76 2.86 -2.65 -0.14
N GLY A 77 3.10 -1.60 -0.92
CA GLY A 77 2.76 -1.57 -2.35
C GLY A 77 3.53 -0.51 -3.12
N LEU A 78 3.72 -0.76 -4.41
CA LEU A 78 4.34 0.16 -5.37
C LEU A 78 3.46 0.24 -6.62
N ILE A 79 2.88 1.41 -6.85
CA ILE A 79 2.14 1.73 -8.08
C ILE A 79 3.14 2.28 -9.09
N THR A 80 3.45 1.52 -10.12
CA THR A 80 4.46 1.92 -11.12
C THR A 80 3.96 3.02 -12.03
N ASP A 81 4.90 3.84 -12.54
CA ASP A 81 4.66 4.87 -13.55
C ASP A 81 3.69 6.00 -13.14
N ILE A 82 3.36 6.09 -11.85
CA ILE A 82 2.49 7.13 -11.28
C ILE A 82 3.24 7.93 -10.23
N SER A 83 3.16 9.27 -10.34
CA SER A 83 3.75 10.19 -9.37
C SER A 83 2.87 10.32 -8.11
N PRO A 84 3.46 10.36 -6.90
CA PRO A 84 2.69 10.45 -5.66
C PRO A 84 1.80 11.70 -5.58
N ASP A 85 2.20 12.80 -6.22
CA ASP A 85 1.42 14.05 -6.25
C ASP A 85 0.09 13.95 -7.04
N THR A 86 -0.13 12.84 -7.74
CA THR A 86 -1.34 12.58 -8.53
C THR A 86 -2.33 11.64 -7.81
N LEU A 87 -1.93 11.13 -6.65
CA LEU A 87 -2.69 10.20 -5.84
C LEU A 87 -3.05 10.84 -4.50
N ASN A 88 -4.20 10.47 -3.95
CA ASN A 88 -4.70 11.00 -2.71
C ASN A 88 -5.42 9.91 -1.89
N LEU A 89 -4.90 9.60 -0.70
CA LEU A 89 -5.49 8.61 0.20
C LEU A 89 -6.92 8.97 0.65
N ASP A 90 -7.31 10.24 0.58
CA ASP A 90 -8.68 10.68 0.90
C ASP A 90 -9.62 10.66 -0.32
N ASP A 91 -9.11 10.35 -1.52
CA ASP A 91 -9.94 10.19 -2.72
C ASP A 91 -10.49 8.77 -2.80
N SER A 92 -11.78 8.63 -2.47
CA SER A 92 -12.48 7.34 -2.50
C SER A 92 -12.60 6.67 -3.87
N SER A 93 -12.29 7.39 -4.96
CA SER A 93 -12.20 6.78 -6.30
C SER A 93 -10.87 6.04 -6.51
N GLN A 94 -9.84 6.36 -5.71
CA GLN A 94 -8.49 5.78 -5.78
C GLN A 94 -8.24 4.79 -4.65
N PHE A 95 -8.65 5.14 -3.42
CA PHE A 95 -8.41 4.33 -2.22
C PHE A 95 -9.69 4.15 -1.40
N ILE A 96 -9.95 2.92 -0.98
CA ILE A 96 -11.02 2.59 -0.02
C ILE A 96 -10.43 1.84 1.17
N PHE A 97 -11.07 1.99 2.33
CA PHE A 97 -10.62 1.40 3.59
C PHE A 97 -11.70 0.49 4.19
N VAL A 98 -11.30 -0.66 4.73
CA VAL A 98 -12.17 -1.67 5.35
C VAL A 98 -11.75 -2.05 6.77
#